data_AF-A4BQ60-F1
#
_entry.id   AF-A4BQ60-F1
#
_cell.length_a   1.000
_cell.length_b   1.000
_cell.length_c   1.000
_cell.angle_alpha   90.00
_cell.angle_beta   90.00
_cell.angle_gamma   90.00
#
_symmetry.space_group_name_H-M   'P 1'
#
loop_
_entity.id
_entity.type
_entity.pdbx_description
1 polymer ?
#
loop_
_entity_poly.entity_id
_entity_poly.type
_entity_poly.pdbx_seq_one_letter_code
_entity_poly.pdbx_strand_id
1 'polypeptide(L)'
;MENGNSSILDKPLELGRELSSGNMAGLPVAADVTKIMLERLVGWRRPLNLVGAATCAALLVFAYYLQFAHSMEPCPLCVFQRIGFLVLGGGFLSAGVHAPHRGGARVYAVVLLAIAAVGSGLAARHIWIQSLPLDQVPACGPGLDYLFETLPLADAVRMVLQGSGECAQVDRLLGVSLPAWSLAGFVALGVASVLVNWGRARSHPPGSRR
;
A
#
# COMPACT_ATOMS: atom_id res chain seq x y z
N MET A 1 38.15 -5.08 57.97
CA MET A 1 37.54 -6.04 57.04
C MET A 1 36.61 -5.25 56.13
N GLU A 2 37.17 -4.89 54.98
CA GLU A 2 36.49 -4.76 53.67
C GLU A 2 35.33 -5.75 53.50
N ASN A 3 34.32 -5.60 52.64
CA ASN A 3 33.84 -4.61 51.68
C ASN A 3 32.48 -5.19 51.26
N GLY A 4 31.46 -4.37 50.97
CA GLY A 4 30.19 -4.92 50.48
C GLY A 4 29.17 -3.88 50.03
N ASN A 5 29.62 -2.70 49.62
CA ASN A 5 28.76 -1.65 49.10
C ASN A 5 29.35 -1.04 47.83
N SER A 6 29.60 -1.87 46.82
CA SER A 6 30.02 -1.44 45.47
C SER A 6 28.95 -1.70 44.40
N SER A 7 27.89 -2.45 44.68
CA SER A 7 26.91 -2.89 43.66
C SER A 7 25.88 -1.85 43.22
N ILE A 8 25.80 -0.66 43.84
CA ILE A 8 24.86 0.40 43.45
C ILE A 8 25.48 1.37 42.43
N LEU A 9 26.79 1.57 42.45
CA LEU A 9 27.49 2.56 41.61
C LEU A 9 27.82 2.07 40.19
N ASP A 10 27.75 0.76 39.93
CA ASP A 10 28.06 0.18 38.60
C ASP A 10 26.84 0.21 37.65
N LYS A 11 25.63 0.27 38.20
CA LYS A 11 24.37 0.21 37.44
C LYS A 11 24.19 1.30 36.38
N PRO A 12 24.56 2.58 36.59
CA PRO A 12 24.46 3.61 35.56
C PRO A 12 25.52 3.45 34.44
N LEU A 13 26.64 2.77 34.70
CA LEU A 13 27.70 2.56 33.71
C LEU A 13 27.37 1.43 32.72
N GLU A 14 26.63 0.40 33.16
CA GLU A 14 26.10 -0.63 32.27
C GLU A 14 24.98 -0.10 31.36
N LEU A 15 24.13 0.79 31.88
CA LEU A 15 23.05 1.41 31.10
C LEU A 15 23.57 2.29 29.95
N GLY A 16 24.72 2.94 30.13
CA GLY A 16 25.41 3.69 29.08
C GLY A 16 26.05 2.81 28.00
N ARG A 17 26.45 1.58 28.35
CA ARG A 17 27.09 0.63 27.41
C ARG A 17 26.07 0.00 26.46
N GLU A 18 24.87 -0.27 26.95
CA GLU A 18 23.74 -0.77 26.15
C GLU A 18 23.25 0.26 25.12
N LEU A 19 23.17 1.55 25.50
CA LEU A 19 22.80 2.64 24.59
C LEU A 19 23.86 2.92 23.50
N SER A 20 25.15 2.72 23.81
CA SER A 20 26.27 2.92 22.87
C SER A 20 26.47 1.74 21.90
N SER A 21 25.81 0.59 22.11
CA SER A 21 26.04 -0.65 21.33
C SER A 21 25.32 -0.68 19.98
N GLY A 22 24.38 0.24 19.71
CA GLY A 22 23.78 0.38 18.38
C GLY A 22 23.11 -0.90 17.84
N ASN A 23 22.71 -1.82 18.73
CA ASN A 23 22.09 -3.08 18.34
C ASN A 23 20.60 -2.85 18.05
N MET A 24 20.31 -2.27 16.89
CA MET A 24 18.97 -2.05 16.31
C MET A 24 18.26 -3.36 15.89
N ALA A 25 18.71 -4.52 16.39
CA ALA A 25 18.24 -5.85 15.99
C ALA A 25 17.12 -6.42 16.89
N GLY A 26 16.69 -5.70 17.92
CA GLY A 26 15.71 -6.18 18.89
C GLY A 26 14.71 -5.12 19.32
N LEU A 27 13.78 -4.74 18.45
CA LEU A 27 12.60 -3.94 18.84
C LEU A 27 11.41 -4.87 19.17
N PRO A 28 11.26 -5.37 20.41
CA PRO A 28 10.07 -6.11 20.85
C PRO A 28 8.79 -5.25 20.79
N VAL A 29 8.92 -3.92 20.75
CA VAL A 29 7.79 -2.98 20.64
C VAL A 29 7.08 -3.10 19.29
N ALA A 30 7.81 -3.27 18.17
CA ALA A 30 7.19 -3.44 16.86
C ALA A 30 6.44 -4.78 16.78
N ALA A 31 7.02 -5.86 17.32
CA ALA A 31 6.40 -7.17 17.34
C ALA A 31 5.17 -7.23 18.27
N ASP A 32 5.24 -6.61 19.47
CA ASP A 32 4.13 -6.59 20.43
C ASP A 32 3.00 -5.63 20.03
N VAL A 33 3.31 -4.45 19.47
CA VAL A 33 2.30 -3.56 18.87
C VAL A 33 1.63 -4.26 17.68
N THR A 34 2.39 -4.97 16.85
CA THR A 34 1.83 -5.74 15.72
C THR A 34 0.93 -6.87 16.21
N LYS A 35 1.29 -7.57 17.30
CA LYS A 35 0.47 -8.62 17.92
C LYS A 35 -0.82 -8.06 18.52
N ILE A 36 -0.74 -6.96 19.26
CA ILE A 36 -1.88 -6.26 19.88
C ILE A 36 -2.80 -5.65 18.80
N MET A 37 -2.22 -5.05 17.76
CA MET A 37 -2.96 -4.62 16.57
C MET A 37 -3.64 -5.82 15.92
N LEU A 38 -2.92 -6.90 15.58
CA LEU A 38 -3.50 -8.10 14.97
C LEU A 38 -4.67 -8.68 15.76
N GLU A 39 -4.58 -8.75 17.10
CA GLU A 39 -5.70 -9.23 17.93
C GLU A 39 -6.91 -8.30 17.89
N ARG A 40 -6.70 -6.97 17.91
CA ARG A 40 -7.79 -5.99 17.75
C ARG A 40 -8.33 -5.93 16.32
N LEU A 41 -7.49 -6.13 15.31
CA LEU A 41 -7.83 -6.08 13.88
C LEU A 41 -8.77 -7.23 13.49
N VAL A 42 -8.60 -8.41 14.09
CA VAL A 42 -9.45 -9.58 13.82
C VAL A 42 -10.89 -9.43 14.36
N GLY A 43 -11.10 -8.66 15.43
CA GLY A 43 -12.43 -8.31 15.94
C GLY A 43 -13.10 -7.18 15.16
N TRP A 44 -12.31 -6.32 14.52
CA TRP A 44 -12.74 -5.11 13.80
C TRP A 44 -12.70 -5.27 12.26
N ARG A 45 -12.76 -6.50 11.72
CA ARG A 45 -12.57 -6.78 10.27
C ARG A 45 -13.47 -5.97 9.34
N ARG A 46 -14.77 -5.89 9.64
CA ARG A 46 -15.74 -5.14 8.82
C ARG A 46 -15.37 -3.65 8.77
N PRO A 47 -15.28 -2.94 9.90
CA PRO A 47 -14.86 -1.54 9.91
C PRO A 47 -13.46 -1.30 9.33
N LEU A 48 -12.50 -2.22 9.44
CA LEU A 48 -11.18 -2.06 8.82
C LEU A 48 -11.22 -2.16 7.29
N ASN A 49 -12.01 -3.09 6.76
CA ASN A 49 -12.25 -3.14 5.32
C ASN A 49 -12.96 -1.88 4.82
N LEU A 50 -13.91 -1.34 5.60
CA LEU A 50 -14.56 -0.05 5.28
C LEU A 50 -13.58 1.13 5.36
N VAL A 51 -12.68 1.15 6.33
CA VAL A 51 -11.60 2.15 6.39
C VAL A 51 -10.71 2.03 5.17
N GLY A 52 -10.31 0.83 4.76
CA GLY A 52 -9.55 0.61 3.53
C GLY A 52 -10.27 1.15 2.28
N ALA A 53 -11.58 0.91 2.17
CA ALA A 53 -12.40 1.47 1.09
C ALA A 53 -12.47 3.01 1.15
N ALA A 54 -12.65 3.59 2.34
CA ALA A 54 -12.65 5.03 2.54
C ALA A 54 -11.29 5.66 2.22
N THR A 55 -10.18 5.01 2.55
CA THR A 55 -8.83 5.43 2.17
C THR A 55 -8.67 5.44 0.65
N CYS A 56 -9.15 4.41 -0.06
CA CYS A 56 -9.13 4.40 -1.53
C CYS A 56 -9.94 5.57 -2.11
N ALA A 57 -11.13 5.83 -1.57
CA ALA A 57 -11.98 6.95 -1.99
C ALA A 57 -11.28 8.30 -1.73
N ALA A 58 -10.65 8.48 -0.56
CA ALA A 58 -9.92 9.69 -0.23
C ALA A 58 -8.73 9.93 -1.17
N LEU A 59 -7.96 8.88 -1.50
CA LEU A 59 -6.86 8.96 -2.46
C LEU A 59 -7.35 9.36 -3.86
N LEU A 60 -8.48 8.80 -4.30
CA LEU A 60 -9.09 9.16 -5.58
C LEU A 60 -9.58 10.60 -5.60
N VAL A 61 -10.29 11.04 -4.56
CA VAL A 61 -10.74 12.44 -4.43
C VAL A 61 -9.55 13.39 -4.45
N PHE A 62 -8.47 13.05 -3.73
CA PHE A 62 -7.24 13.83 -3.77
C PHE A 62 -6.61 13.88 -5.17
N ALA A 63 -6.59 12.77 -5.90
CA ALA A 63 -6.08 12.74 -7.28
C ALA A 63 -6.93 13.58 -8.24
N TYR A 64 -8.26 13.56 -8.11
CA TYR A 64 -9.15 14.42 -8.89
C TYR A 64 -9.03 15.88 -8.49
N TYR A 65 -8.85 16.17 -7.20
CA TYR A 65 -8.58 17.52 -6.71
C TYR A 65 -7.32 18.08 -7.37
N LEU A 66 -6.23 17.30 -7.43
CA LEU A 66 -5.02 17.73 -8.14
C LEU A 66 -5.28 18.00 -9.62
N GLN A 67 -6.05 17.16 -10.30
CA GLN A 67 -6.39 17.36 -11.71
C GLN A 67 -7.18 18.66 -11.93
N PHE A 68 -8.26 18.89 -11.19
CA PHE A 68 -9.15 20.02 -11.41
C PHE A 68 -8.61 21.33 -10.82
N ALA A 69 -7.92 21.28 -9.67
CA ALA A 69 -7.38 22.48 -9.02
C ALA A 69 -6.07 22.94 -9.66
N HIS A 70 -5.20 22.01 -10.10
CA HIS A 70 -3.92 22.35 -10.73
C HIS A 70 -3.95 22.25 -12.26
N SER A 71 -5.11 21.95 -12.87
CA SER A 71 -5.28 21.82 -14.33
C SER A 71 -4.25 20.89 -14.98
N MET A 72 -3.86 19.81 -14.27
CA MET A 72 -2.90 18.85 -14.78
C MET A 72 -3.55 17.89 -15.77
N GLU A 73 -2.96 17.74 -16.94
CA GLU A 73 -3.39 16.76 -17.94
C GLU A 73 -3.18 15.33 -17.37
N PRO A 74 -4.23 14.48 -17.29
CA PRO A 74 -4.07 13.14 -16.73
C PRO A 74 -3.30 12.24 -17.72
N CYS A 75 -2.06 11.86 -17.40
CA CYS A 75 -1.33 10.85 -18.19
C CYS A 75 -2.13 9.52 -18.20
N PRO A 76 -2.10 8.78 -19.33
CA PRO A 76 -2.89 7.56 -19.50
C PRO A 76 -2.54 6.49 -18.44
N LEU A 77 -1.27 6.33 -18.06
CA LEU A 77 -0.87 5.43 -16.98
C LEU A 77 -1.49 5.80 -15.62
N CYS A 78 -1.65 7.10 -15.32
CA CYS A 78 -2.31 7.57 -14.10
C CYS A 78 -3.79 7.19 -14.09
N VAL A 79 -4.46 7.21 -15.24
CA VAL A 79 -5.87 6.79 -15.35
C VAL A 79 -6.00 5.30 -15.01
N PHE A 80 -5.09 4.45 -15.51
CA PHE A 80 -5.07 3.03 -15.13
C PHE A 80 -4.81 2.82 -13.63
N GLN A 81 -3.94 3.63 -13.01
CA GLN A 81 -3.75 3.58 -11.55
C GLN A 81 -5.02 3.99 -10.80
N ARG A 82 -5.78 4.99 -11.27
CA ARG A 82 -7.08 5.36 -10.67
C ARG A 82 -8.10 4.23 -10.79
N ILE A 83 -8.18 3.56 -11.94
CA ILE A 83 -9.02 2.37 -12.11
C ILE A 83 -8.59 1.27 -11.12
N GLY A 84 -7.28 1.08 -10.93
CA GLY A 84 -6.74 0.17 -9.93
C GLY A 84 -7.24 0.48 -8.51
N PHE A 85 -7.20 1.74 -8.08
CA PHE A 85 -7.73 2.16 -6.77
C PHE A 85 -9.25 2.03 -6.67
N LEU A 86 -10.00 2.25 -7.76
CA LEU A 86 -11.45 2.04 -7.80
C LEU A 86 -11.79 0.55 -7.60
N VAL A 87 -11.12 -0.33 -8.33
CA VAL A 87 -11.32 -1.79 -8.22
C VAL A 87 -10.89 -2.29 -6.83
N LEU A 88 -9.77 -1.81 -6.30
CA LEU A 88 -9.29 -2.16 -4.97
C LEU A 88 -10.26 -1.68 -3.88
N GLY A 89 -10.72 -0.42 -3.97
CA GLY A 89 -11.69 0.18 -3.06
C GLY A 89 -13.05 -0.53 -3.08
N GLY A 90 -13.55 -0.88 -4.27
CA GLY A 90 -14.75 -1.70 -4.43
C GLY A 90 -14.59 -3.11 -3.85
N GLY A 91 -13.40 -3.70 -3.99
CA GLY A 91 -13.03 -4.95 -3.35
C GLY A 91 -13.07 -4.86 -1.81
N PHE A 92 -12.50 -3.80 -1.23
CA PHE A 92 -12.55 -3.56 0.21
C PHE A 92 -13.98 -3.30 0.71
N LEU A 93 -14.76 -2.53 -0.05
CA LEU A 93 -16.17 -2.25 0.28
C LEU A 93 -16.98 -3.55 0.27
N SER A 94 -16.83 -4.37 -0.76
CA SER A 94 -17.51 -5.66 -0.84
C SER A 94 -17.08 -6.62 0.27
N ALA A 95 -15.79 -6.68 0.62
CA ALA A 95 -15.29 -7.44 1.76
C ALA A 95 -15.87 -6.94 3.11
N GLY A 96 -16.06 -5.63 3.26
CA GLY A 96 -16.66 -5.00 4.42
C GLY A 96 -18.16 -5.32 4.56
N VAL A 97 -18.91 -5.25 3.45
CA VAL A 97 -20.36 -5.51 3.40
C VAL A 97 -20.68 -7.01 3.52
N HIS A 98 -19.98 -7.85 2.76
CA HIS A 98 -20.24 -9.31 2.72
C HIS A 98 -19.85 -9.98 4.03
N ALA A 99 -18.89 -9.41 4.77
CA ALA A 99 -18.42 -9.89 6.06
C ALA A 99 -18.20 -11.41 6.14
N PRO A 100 -17.41 -11.99 5.23
CA PRO A 100 -17.31 -13.42 5.04
C PRO A 100 -16.69 -14.14 6.26
N HIS A 101 -17.14 -15.37 6.48
CA HIS A 101 -16.50 -16.30 7.41
C HIS A 101 -15.07 -16.64 6.93
N ARG A 102 -14.27 -17.32 7.78
CA ARG A 102 -12.82 -17.53 7.63
C ARG A 102 -12.32 -17.88 6.22
N GLY A 103 -13.04 -18.73 5.49
CA GLY A 103 -12.66 -19.14 4.12
C GLY A 103 -12.79 -18.00 3.10
N GLY A 104 -13.92 -17.28 3.10
CA GLY A 104 -14.14 -16.18 2.18
C GLY A 104 -13.20 -15.00 2.44
N ALA A 105 -12.85 -14.73 3.71
CA ALA A 105 -11.86 -13.69 4.04
C ALA A 105 -10.50 -13.94 3.36
N ARG A 106 -10.02 -15.20 3.31
CA ARG A 106 -8.76 -15.51 2.61
C ARG A 106 -8.85 -15.29 1.11
N VAL A 107 -10.00 -15.59 0.49
CA VAL A 107 -10.22 -15.32 -0.93
C VAL A 107 -10.13 -13.82 -1.18
N TYR A 108 -10.80 -13.00 -0.37
CA TYR A 108 -10.67 -11.54 -0.47
C TYR A 108 -9.23 -11.06 -0.25
N ALA A 109 -8.49 -11.65 0.70
CA ALA A 109 -7.08 -11.31 0.90
C ALA A 109 -6.24 -11.52 -0.36
N VAL A 110 -6.39 -12.69 -1.01
CA VAL A 110 -5.63 -13.03 -2.23
C VAL A 110 -6.06 -12.14 -3.40
N VAL A 111 -7.37 -11.92 -3.58
CA VAL A 111 -7.90 -11.09 -4.67
C VAL A 111 -7.46 -9.63 -4.51
N LEU A 112 -7.59 -9.06 -3.31
CA LEU A 112 -7.17 -7.68 -3.04
C LEU A 112 -5.65 -7.52 -3.18
N LEU A 113 -4.87 -8.50 -2.72
CA LEU A 113 -3.42 -8.51 -2.90
C LEU A 113 -3.05 -8.57 -4.39
N ALA A 114 -3.74 -9.39 -5.19
CA ALA A 114 -3.49 -9.46 -6.63
C ALA A 114 -3.81 -8.12 -7.33
N ILE A 115 -4.93 -7.49 -6.99
CA ILE A 115 -5.29 -6.16 -7.51
C ILE A 115 -4.22 -5.13 -7.12
N ALA A 116 -3.81 -5.12 -5.84
CA ALA A 116 -2.77 -4.23 -5.35
C ALA A 116 -1.43 -4.47 -6.05
N ALA A 117 -1.05 -5.72 -6.29
CA ALA A 117 0.19 -6.08 -6.99
C ALA A 117 0.19 -5.58 -8.45
N VAL A 118 -0.94 -5.70 -9.16
CA VAL A 118 -1.09 -5.13 -10.51
C VAL A 118 -0.95 -3.61 -10.47
N GLY A 119 -1.63 -2.93 -9.54
CA GLY A 119 -1.52 -1.48 -9.35
C GLY A 119 -0.10 -1.02 -9.02
N SER A 120 0.60 -1.74 -8.14
CA SER A 120 2.00 -1.50 -7.82
C SER A 120 2.91 -1.70 -9.04
N GLY A 121 2.66 -2.72 -9.86
CA GLY A 121 3.40 -2.95 -11.11
C GLY A 121 3.25 -1.77 -12.09
N LEU A 122 2.02 -1.25 -12.25
CA LEU A 122 1.76 -0.05 -13.06
C LEU A 122 2.48 1.18 -12.52
N ALA A 123 2.46 1.39 -11.20
CA ALA A 123 3.13 2.52 -10.57
C ALA A 123 4.66 2.40 -10.68
N ALA A 124 5.23 1.22 -10.48
CA ALA A 124 6.65 0.96 -10.66
C ALA A 124 7.09 1.20 -12.12
N ARG A 125 6.29 0.76 -13.09
CA ARG A 125 6.51 1.05 -14.52
C ARG A 125 6.51 2.55 -14.79
N HIS A 126 5.61 3.31 -14.16
CA HIS A 126 5.56 4.76 -14.29
C HIS A 126 6.84 5.43 -13.76
N ILE A 127 7.29 5.05 -12.56
CA ILE A 127 8.52 5.58 -11.96
C ILE A 127 9.72 5.26 -12.86
N TRP A 128 9.76 4.07 -13.47
CA TRP A 128 10.81 3.71 -14.41
C TRP A 128 10.82 4.63 -15.64
N ILE A 129 9.66 4.94 -16.23
CA ILE A 129 9.55 5.88 -17.36
C ILE A 129 9.99 7.29 -16.95
N GLN A 130 9.65 7.75 -15.75
CA GLN A 130 10.09 9.04 -15.21
C GLN A 130 11.60 9.12 -14.93
N SER A 131 12.29 7.99 -14.84
CA SER A 131 13.74 7.93 -14.64
C SER A 131 14.57 7.89 -15.93
N LEU A 132 13.91 7.71 -17.09
CA LEU A 132 14.58 7.66 -18.38
C LEU A 132 14.95 9.08 -18.87
N PRO A 133 16.14 9.25 -19.48
CA PRO A 133 16.52 10.53 -20.06
C PRO A 133 15.68 10.86 -21.31
N LEU A 134 15.52 12.15 -21.61
CA LEU A 134 14.58 12.70 -22.60
C LEU A 134 14.78 12.15 -24.03
N ASP A 135 15.96 11.64 -24.35
CA ASP A 135 16.35 11.02 -25.62
C ASP A 135 15.88 9.56 -25.78
N GLN A 136 15.48 8.90 -24.69
CA GLN A 136 15.07 7.49 -24.66
C GLN A 136 13.57 7.32 -24.35
N VAL A 137 12.84 8.41 -24.18
CA VAL A 137 11.39 8.35 -23.90
C VAL A 137 10.67 7.74 -25.11
N PRO A 138 9.84 6.70 -24.92
CA PRO A 138 9.08 6.10 -26.00
C PRO A 138 8.30 7.14 -26.80
N ALA A 139 8.23 6.94 -28.12
CA ALA A 139 7.63 7.86 -29.07
C ALA A 139 6.32 8.46 -28.53
N CYS A 140 6.17 9.78 -28.69
CA CYS A 140 4.93 10.50 -28.44
C CYS A 140 3.78 9.75 -29.10
N GLY A 141 3.03 8.99 -28.30
CA GLY A 141 1.92 8.19 -28.78
C GLY A 141 0.76 9.12 -29.14
N PRO A 142 -0.16 8.71 -30.01
CA PRO A 142 -1.43 9.40 -30.15
C PRO A 142 -2.11 9.52 -28.78
N GLY A 143 -2.84 10.61 -28.55
CA GLY A 143 -3.55 10.84 -27.28
C GLY A 143 -4.51 9.70 -26.93
N LEU A 144 -4.79 9.53 -25.62
CA LEU A 144 -5.61 8.43 -25.10
C LEU A 144 -6.99 8.34 -25.76
N ASP A 145 -7.61 9.49 -26.06
CA ASP A 145 -8.92 9.55 -26.71
C ASP A 145 -8.88 8.98 -28.14
N TYR A 146 -7.84 9.31 -28.91
CA TYR A 146 -7.64 8.76 -30.26
C TYR A 146 -7.38 7.25 -30.24
N LEU A 147 -6.63 6.79 -29.24
CA LEU A 147 -6.36 5.37 -29.01
C LEU A 147 -7.64 4.56 -28.78
N PHE A 148 -8.58 5.06 -27.98
CA PHE A 148 -9.84 4.35 -27.72
C PHE A 148 -10.84 4.44 -28.87
N GLU A 149 -10.79 5.50 -29.69
CA GLU A 149 -11.68 5.64 -30.85
C GLU A 149 -11.22 4.80 -32.06
N THR A 150 -9.91 4.60 -32.23
CA THR A 150 -9.36 4.01 -33.46
C THR A 150 -8.78 2.62 -33.31
N LEU A 151 -8.37 2.22 -32.09
CA LEU A 151 -7.73 0.93 -31.85
C LEU A 151 -8.60 -0.01 -31.00
N PRO A 152 -8.52 -1.33 -31.21
CA PRO A 152 -9.16 -2.30 -30.34
C PRO A 152 -8.70 -2.10 -28.89
N LEU A 153 -9.61 -2.25 -27.92
CA LEU A 153 -9.34 -2.08 -26.48
C LEU A 153 -8.06 -2.80 -26.00
N ALA A 154 -7.79 -4.00 -26.54
CA ALA A 154 -6.61 -4.77 -26.18
C ALA A 154 -5.29 -4.10 -26.64
N ASP A 155 -5.28 -3.52 -27.83
CA ASP A 155 -4.11 -2.84 -28.39
C ASP A 155 -3.93 -1.46 -27.77
N ALA A 156 -5.03 -0.77 -27.45
CA ALA A 156 -4.99 0.47 -26.69
C ALA A 156 -4.35 0.28 -25.31
N VAL A 157 -4.74 -0.77 -24.58
CA VAL A 157 -4.14 -1.10 -23.27
C VAL A 157 -2.65 -1.44 -23.42
N ARG A 158 -2.27 -2.23 -24.44
CA ARG A 158 -0.85 -2.56 -24.69
C ARG A 158 -0.02 -1.32 -24.97
N MET A 159 -0.54 -0.40 -25.78
CA MET A 159 0.15 0.82 -26.15
C MET A 159 0.28 1.79 -24.97
N VAL A 160 -0.74 1.88 -24.10
CA VAL A 160 -0.62 2.66 -22.85
C VAL A 160 0.43 2.05 -21.92
N LEU A 161 0.48 0.72 -21.78
CA LEU A 161 1.48 0.06 -20.92
C LEU A 161 2.93 0.25 -21.42
N GLN A 162 3.12 0.48 -22.71
CA GLN A 162 4.43 0.82 -23.29
C GLN A 162 4.90 2.21 -22.84
N GLY A 163 3.96 3.10 -22.54
CA GLY A 163 4.21 4.46 -22.05
C GLY A 163 4.21 5.49 -23.18
N SER A 164 3.61 6.65 -22.94
CA SER A 164 3.64 7.80 -23.84
C SER A 164 4.57 8.89 -23.28
N GLY A 165 5.04 9.78 -24.15
CA GLY A 165 5.95 10.87 -23.77
C GLY A 165 5.40 11.78 -22.67
N GLU A 166 4.07 11.94 -22.58
CA GLU A 166 3.39 12.72 -21.55
C GLU A 166 3.60 12.14 -20.13
N CYS A 167 3.89 10.84 -20.00
CA CYS A 167 4.14 10.19 -18.70
C CYS A 167 5.59 10.32 -18.21
N ALA A 168 6.49 10.91 -19.01
CA ALA A 168 7.87 11.21 -18.60
C ALA A 168 7.97 12.54 -17.81
N GLN A 169 6.94 13.39 -17.85
CA GLN A 169 6.85 14.59 -17.03
C GLN A 169 6.78 14.21 -15.54
N VAL A 170 7.65 14.81 -14.73
CA VAL A 170 7.79 14.48 -13.31
C VAL A 170 7.08 15.52 -12.46
N ASP A 171 5.80 15.30 -12.21
CA ASP A 171 5.05 16.08 -11.22
C ASP A 171 5.38 15.60 -9.80
N ARG A 172 6.01 16.49 -9.04
CA ARG A 172 6.44 16.22 -7.66
C ARG A 172 5.48 16.88 -6.68
N LEU A 173 5.01 16.08 -5.73
CA LEU A 173 4.29 16.54 -4.56
C LEU A 173 5.14 16.27 -3.32
N LEU A 174 5.49 17.34 -2.58
CA LEU A 174 6.37 17.27 -1.40
C LEU A 174 7.75 16.65 -1.69
N GLY A 175 8.30 16.89 -2.88
CA GLY A 175 9.59 16.35 -3.33
C GLY A 175 9.55 14.91 -3.88
N VAL A 176 8.42 14.22 -3.72
CA VAL A 176 8.19 12.84 -4.20
C VAL A 176 7.25 12.87 -5.41
N SER A 177 7.53 12.05 -6.42
CA SER A 177 6.69 11.96 -7.62
C SER A 177 5.29 11.40 -7.29
N LEU A 178 4.24 11.90 -7.93
CA LEU A 178 2.87 11.39 -7.77
C LEU A 178 2.73 9.85 -7.96
N PRO A 179 3.43 9.21 -8.92
CA PRO A 179 3.38 7.75 -9.06
C PRO A 179 4.00 7.00 -7.87
N ALA A 180 4.99 7.58 -7.20
CA ALA A 180 5.59 7.00 -6.00
C ALA A 180 4.63 7.03 -4.79
N TRP A 181 3.83 8.10 -4.65
CA TRP A 181 2.73 8.13 -3.68
C TRP A 181 1.68 7.05 -3.96
N SER A 182 1.35 6.86 -5.24
CA SER A 182 0.41 5.81 -5.67
C SER A 182 0.97 4.42 -5.41
N LEU A 183 2.25 4.18 -5.67
CA LEU A 183 2.95 2.93 -5.35
C LEU A 183 2.86 2.64 -3.85
N ALA A 184 3.17 3.62 -3.00
CA ALA A 184 3.08 3.48 -1.55
C ALA A 184 1.65 3.15 -1.11
N GLY A 185 0.64 3.80 -1.72
CA GLY A 185 -0.77 3.52 -1.47
C GLY A 185 -1.16 2.07 -1.80
N PHE A 186 -0.81 1.57 -2.99
CA PHE A 186 -1.09 0.18 -3.38
C PHE A 186 -0.39 -0.83 -2.47
N VAL A 187 0.89 -0.61 -2.13
CA VAL A 187 1.64 -1.51 -1.25
C VAL A 187 1.04 -1.51 0.15
N ALA A 188 0.77 -0.35 0.73
CA ALA A 188 0.19 -0.23 2.06
C ALA A 188 -1.19 -0.89 2.16
N LEU A 189 -2.06 -0.65 1.18
CA LEU A 189 -3.39 -1.26 1.12
C LEU A 189 -3.33 -2.76 0.83
N GLY A 190 -2.40 -3.21 -0.02
CA GLY A 190 -2.14 -4.63 -0.27
C GLY A 190 -1.74 -5.36 1.01
N VAL A 191 -0.76 -4.82 1.75
CA VAL A 191 -0.33 -5.36 3.05
C VAL A 191 -1.49 -5.32 4.05
N ALA A 192 -2.21 -4.22 4.15
CA ALA A 192 -3.37 -4.10 5.03
C ALA A 192 -4.45 -5.15 4.69
N SER A 193 -4.71 -5.41 3.41
CA SER A 193 -5.68 -6.42 2.96
C SER A 193 -5.32 -7.80 3.50
N VAL A 194 -4.03 -8.17 3.46
CA VAL A 194 -3.53 -9.44 3.97
C VAL A 194 -3.62 -9.44 5.49
N LEU A 195 -3.13 -8.41 6.19
CA LEU A 195 -3.15 -8.37 7.66
C LEU A 195 -4.57 -8.49 8.22
N VAL A 196 -5.53 -7.77 7.64
CA VAL A 196 -6.94 -7.76 8.09
C VAL A 196 -7.63 -9.09 7.80
N ASN A 197 -7.44 -9.64 6.61
CA ASN A 197 -8.22 -10.79 6.15
C ASN A 197 -7.55 -12.15 6.43
N TRP A 198 -6.21 -12.18 6.55
CA TRP A 198 -5.42 -13.39 6.83
C TRP A 198 -5.34 -13.74 8.32
N GLY A 199 -5.63 -12.79 9.22
CA GLY A 199 -5.49 -12.94 10.66
C GLY A 199 -6.08 -14.25 11.20
N ARG A 200 -5.26 -15.06 11.88
CA ARG A 200 -5.67 -16.31 12.53
C ARG A 200 -6.51 -15.97 13.77
N ALA A 201 -7.84 -16.04 13.67
CA ALA A 201 -8.66 -16.03 14.89
C ALA A 201 -8.39 -17.32 15.66
N ARG A 202 -7.92 -17.18 16.90
CA ARG A 202 -7.66 -18.22 17.90
C ARG A 202 -8.49 -19.48 17.63
N SER A 203 -7.82 -20.62 17.49
CA SER A 203 -8.43 -21.91 17.78
C SER A 203 -9.03 -21.79 19.17
N HIS A 204 -10.36 -21.69 19.24
CA HIS A 204 -11.06 -21.84 20.51
C HIS A 204 -10.65 -23.21 21.03
N PRO A 205 -9.92 -23.32 22.17
CA PRO A 205 -9.64 -24.63 22.72
C PRO A 205 -11.00 -25.27 23.02
N PRO A 206 -11.28 -26.48 22.50
CA PRO A 206 -12.54 -27.14 22.78
C PRO A 206 -12.58 -27.50 24.28
N GLY A 207 -13.52 -26.89 24.99
CA GLY A 207 -14.09 -27.45 26.21
C GLY A 207 -13.42 -27.06 27.53
N SER A 208 -14.08 -26.15 28.25
CA SER A 208 -14.23 -26.28 29.71
C SER A 208 -15.72 -26.44 30.03
N ARG A 209 -16.27 -27.62 29.71
CA ARG A 209 -17.38 -28.16 30.49
C ARG A 209 -16.76 -29.05 31.56
N ARG A 210 -16.66 -28.52 32.77
CA ARG A 210 -16.80 -29.27 34.01
C ARG A 210 -17.07 -28.30 35.14
#